data_AF-A0A1J0LL71-F1
#
_entry.id   AF-A0A1J0LL71-F1
#
_cell.length_a   1.000
_cell.length_b   1.000
_cell.length_c   1.000
_cell.angle_alpha   90.00
_cell.angle_beta   90.00
_cell.angle_gamma   90.00
#
_symmetry.space_group_name_H-M   'P 1'
#
loop_
_entity.id
_entity.type
_entity.pdbx_description
1 polymer ?
#
loop_
_entity_poly.entity_id
_entity_poly.type
_entity_poly.pdbx_seq_one_letter_code
_entity_poly.pdbx_strand_id
1 'polypeptide(L)'
;MKAIWSTNAKLTFIEILQNIEQRFSLKEAESFYNETFHIISLIERNPYLFELNEKHHVRRALIQHISSLFYEVDDHNKTIQLLTFHHNRMSEDHIKSLL
;
A
#
# COMPACT_ATOMS: atom_id res chain seq x y z
N MET A 1 5.54 -2.65 15.44
CA MET A 1 4.87 -3.90 14.98
C MET A 1 5.53 -4.35 13.69
N LYS A 2 5.40 -5.60 13.29
CA LYS A 2 6.01 -6.10 12.05
C LYS A 2 5.00 -6.11 10.90
N ALA A 3 5.38 -5.58 9.74
CA ALA A 3 4.56 -5.66 8.53
C ALA A 3 4.63 -7.06 7.91
N ILE A 4 3.47 -7.63 7.59
CA ILE A 4 3.28 -8.91 6.94
C ILE A 4 2.57 -8.66 5.62
N TRP A 5 3.18 -9.11 4.53
CA TRP A 5 2.64 -8.92 3.19
C TRP A 5 1.70 -10.06 2.84
N SER A 6 0.44 -9.74 2.55
CA SER A 6 -0.46 -10.69 1.91
C SER A 6 0.06 -11.06 0.51
N THR A 7 -0.39 -12.20 -0.02
CA THR A 7 -0.10 -12.58 -1.41
C THR A 7 -0.55 -11.49 -2.38
N ASN A 8 -1.72 -10.90 -2.14
CA ASN A 8 -2.28 -9.84 -2.99
C ASN A 8 -1.45 -8.54 -2.94
N ALA A 9 -0.95 -8.15 -1.76
CA ALA A 9 -0.07 -7.00 -1.60
C ALA A 9 1.24 -7.17 -2.38
N LYS A 10 1.84 -8.38 -2.36
CA LYS A 10 3.04 -8.67 -3.15
C LYS A 10 2.78 -8.54 -4.65
N LEU A 11 1.69 -9.14 -5.13
CA LEU A 11 1.35 -9.13 -6.56
C LEU A 11 1.08 -7.70 -7.06
N THR A 12 0.22 -6.96 -6.35
CA THR A 12 -0.15 -5.58 -6.73
C THR A 12 1.03 -4.60 -6.63
N PHE A 13 1.94 -4.79 -5.68
CA PHE A 13 3.17 -3.99 -5.62
C PHE A 13 4.07 -4.21 -6.84
N ILE A 14 4.27 -5.48 -7.23
CA ILE A 14 5.07 -5.84 -8.41
C ILE A 14 4.42 -5.28 -9.68
N GLU A 15 3.10 -5.40 -9.81
CA GLU A 15 2.35 -4.86 -10.95
C GLU A 15 2.55 -3.34 -11.08
N ILE A 16 2.46 -2.60 -9.97
CA ILE A 16 2.67 -1.15 -9.99
C ILE A 16 4.10 -0.80 -10.36
N LEU A 17 5.11 -1.48 -9.80
CA LEU A 17 6.51 -1.27 -10.16
C LEU A 17 6.75 -1.48 -11.66
N GLN A 18 6.24 -2.58 -12.21
CA GLN A 18 6.33 -2.89 -13.64
C GLN A 18 5.61 -1.84 -14.49
N ASN A 19 4.44 -1.36 -14.05
CA ASN A 19 3.70 -0.33 -14.75
C ASN A 19 4.46 1.00 -14.79
N ILE A 20 5.09 1.38 -13.67
CA ILE A 20 5.90 2.60 -13.58
C ILE A 20 7.12 2.49 -14.50
N GLU A 21 7.85 1.37 -14.43
CA GLU A 21 9.04 1.14 -15.25
C GLU A 21 8.71 1.17 -16.76
N GLN A 22 7.60 0.54 -17.17
CA GLN A 22 7.18 0.48 -18.57
C GLN A 22 6.68 1.81 -19.13
N ARG A 23 6.00 2.62 -18.31
CA ARG A 23 5.37 3.88 -18.76
C ARG A 23 6.24 5.11 -18.55
N PHE A 24 7.14 5.05 -17.59
CA PHE A 24 7.99 6.17 -17.22
C PHE A 24 9.46 5.75 -17.33
N SER A 25 10.15 5.50 -16.22
CA SER A 25 11.55 5.09 -16.22
C SER A 25 11.89 4.19 -15.02
N LEU A 26 13.00 3.47 -15.13
CA LEU A 26 13.56 2.70 -14.01
C LEU A 26 13.80 3.58 -12.77
N LYS A 27 14.24 4.83 -12.97
CA LYS A 27 14.47 5.79 -11.88
C LYS A 27 13.18 6.11 -11.11
N GLU A 28 12.05 6.24 -11.80
CA GLU A 28 10.76 6.48 -11.16
C GLU A 28 10.26 5.23 -10.42
N ALA A 29 10.50 4.03 -10.96
CA ALA A 29 10.21 2.77 -10.27
C ALA A 29 11.04 2.62 -8.99
N GLU A 30 12.34 2.94 -9.03
CA GLU A 30 13.21 2.98 -7.85
C GLU A 30 12.75 4.00 -6.81
N SER A 31 12.33 5.19 -7.25
CA SER A 31 11.78 6.20 -6.34
C SER A 31 10.51 5.71 -5.65
N PHE A 32 9.61 5.06 -6.39
CA PHE A 32 8.39 4.46 -5.82
C PHE A 32 8.70 3.32 -4.84
N TYR A 33 9.66 2.46 -5.18
CA TYR A 33 10.15 1.41 -4.28
C TYR A 33 10.64 2.00 -2.95
N ASN A 34 11.53 2.99 -3.01
CA ASN A 34 12.11 3.61 -1.82
C ASN A 34 11.04 4.27 -0.95
N GLU A 35 10.10 5.00 -1.56
CA GLU A 35 8.99 5.62 -0.84
C GLU A 35 8.08 4.58 -0.19
N THR A 36 7.80 3.47 -0.88
CA THR A 36 6.98 2.38 -0.34
C THR A 36 7.59 1.82 0.95
N PHE A 37 8.88 1.50 0.94
CA PHE A 37 9.56 0.98 2.11
C PHE A 37 9.74 2.03 3.22
N HIS A 38 9.87 3.31 2.85
CA HIS A 38 9.82 4.40 3.83
C HIS A 38 8.47 4.44 4.55
N ILE A 39 7.36 4.44 3.81
CA ILE A 39 6.00 4.44 4.36
C ILE A 39 5.75 3.21 5.23
N ILE A 40 6.14 2.01 4.79
CA ILE A 40 6.03 0.80 5.62
C ILE A 40 6.80 0.96 6.93
N SER A 41 8.02 1.51 6.90
CA SER A 41 8.79 1.75 8.12
C SER A 41 8.13 2.75 9.08
N LEU A 42 7.34 3.71 8.56
CA LEU A 42 6.56 4.62 9.38
C LEU A 42 5.36 3.92 10.01
N ILE A 43 4.66 3.06 9.25
CA ILE A 43 3.54 2.25 9.76
C ILE A 43 4.03 1.28 10.84
N GLU A 44 5.18 0.64 10.65
CA GLU A 44 5.76 -0.26 11.66
C GLU A 44 6.07 0.43 13.00
N ARG A 45 6.44 1.72 12.94
CA ARG A 45 6.72 2.58 14.11
C ARG A 45 5.47 3.18 14.71
N ASN A 46 4.52 3.59 13.88
CA ASN A 46 3.23 4.16 14.28
C ASN A 46 2.09 3.56 13.42
N PRO A 47 1.55 2.40 13.84
CA PRO A 47 0.55 1.65 13.07
C PRO A 47 -0.75 2.41 12.80
N TYR A 48 -1.03 3.47 13.56
CA TYR A 48 -2.25 4.25 13.45
C TYR A 48 -2.03 5.64 12.82
N LEU A 49 -0.86 5.84 12.20
CA LEU A 49 -0.46 7.12 11.60
C LEU A 49 -1.42 7.59 10.48
N PHE A 50 -1.97 6.66 9.71
CA PHE A 50 -2.80 6.97 8.55
C PHE A 50 -4.29 6.79 8.86
N GLU A 51 -5.13 7.52 8.12
CA GLU A 51 -6.59 7.55 8.28
C GLU A 51 -7.21 6.15 8.22
N LEU A 52 -8.14 5.90 9.15
CA LEU A 52 -8.95 4.68 9.21
C LEU A 52 -10.23 4.90 8.39
N ASN A 53 -10.52 3.96 7.50
CA ASN A 53 -11.84 3.81 6.94
C ASN A 53 -12.69 2.99 7.91
N GLU A 54 -13.50 3.66 8.72
CA GLU A 54 -14.35 3.03 9.75
C GLU A 54 -15.29 1.94 9.20
N LYS A 55 -15.78 2.12 7.98
CA LYS A 55 -16.72 1.15 7.37
C LYS A 55 -16.06 -0.20 7.12
N HIS A 56 -14.81 -0.19 6.68
CA HIS A 56 -14.09 -1.39 6.26
C HIS A 56 -12.98 -1.79 7.24
N HIS A 57 -12.76 -1.00 8.30
CA HIS A 57 -11.69 -1.20 9.31
C HIS A 57 -10.27 -1.27 8.72
N VAL A 58 -10.06 -0.67 7.55
CA VAL A 58 -8.77 -0.60 6.86
C VAL A 58 -8.18 0.80 6.90
N ARG A 59 -6.85 0.89 6.98
CA ARG A 59 -6.12 2.16 6.90
C ARG A 59 -5.54 2.34 5.51
N ARG A 60 -5.43 3.60 5.08
CA ARG A 60 -4.92 3.97 3.74
C ARG A 60 -3.71 4.89 3.84
N ALA A 61 -2.56 4.44 3.36
CA ALA A 61 -1.36 5.25 3.21
C ALA A 61 -1.15 5.60 1.73
N LEU A 62 -1.03 6.90 1.42
CA LEU A 62 -0.73 7.37 0.08
C LEU A 62 0.77 7.21 -0.21
N ILE A 63 1.12 6.55 -1.32
CA ILE A 63 2.50 6.38 -1.80
C ILE A 63 2.64 7.16 -3.10
N GLN A 64 3.12 8.40 -2.95
CA GLN A 64 3.11 9.39 -4.01
C GLN A 64 1.69 9.57 -4.60
N HIS A 65 1.55 10.24 -5.75
CA HIS A 65 0.26 10.33 -6.43
C HIS A 65 -0.12 9.03 -7.18
N ILE A 66 0.75 8.02 -7.18
CA ILE A 66 0.65 6.82 -8.03
C ILE A 66 -0.20 5.73 -7.36
N SER A 67 0.06 5.44 -6.08
CA SER A 67 -0.56 4.30 -5.41
C SER A 67 -1.03 4.63 -4.00
N SER A 68 -1.99 3.85 -3.50
CA SER A 68 -2.35 3.79 -2.09
C SER A 68 -2.13 2.38 -1.55
N LEU A 69 -1.45 2.27 -0.42
CA LEU A 69 -1.34 1.04 0.37
C LEU A 69 -2.50 0.95 1.36
N PHE A 70 -3.23 -0.15 1.32
CA PHE A 70 -4.24 -0.50 2.32
C PHE A 70 -3.70 -1.53 3.30
N TYR A 71 -3.92 -1.32 4.58
CA TYR A 71 -3.43 -2.20 5.64
C TYR A 71 -4.36 -2.24 6.85
N GLU A 72 -4.23 -3.30 7.65
CA GLU A 72 -4.91 -3.49 8.94
C GLU A 72 -3.90 -3.64 10.07
N VAL A 73 -4.30 -3.25 11.27
CA VAL A 73 -3.50 -3.38 12.49
C VAL A 73 -4.07 -4.52 13.33
N ASP A 74 -3.27 -5.54 13.58
CA ASP A 74 -3.61 -6.66 14.45
C ASP A 74 -2.87 -6.50 15.79
N ASP A 75 -3.57 -5.88 16.73
CA ASP A 75 -3.04 -5.60 18.07
C ASP A 75 -2.81 -6.83 18.92
N HIS A 76 -3.55 -7.91 18.66
CA HIS A 76 -3.41 -9.16 19.37
C HIS A 76 -2.08 -9.83 18.98
N ASN A 77 -1.84 -9.96 17.67
CA ASN A 77 -0.64 -10.62 17.15
C ASN A 77 0.57 -9.67 16.98
N LYS A 78 0.40 -8.37 17.29
CA LYS A 78 1.42 -7.33 17.11
C LYS A 78 1.95 -7.23 15.68
N THR A 79 1.06 -7.43 14.72
CA THR A 79 1.39 -7.36 13.27
C THR A 79 0.60 -6.28 12.55
N ILE A 80 1.13 -5.86 11.41
CA ILE A 80 0.44 -5.02 10.43
C ILE A 80 0.24 -5.87 9.19
N GLN A 81 -1.00 -6.07 8.76
CA GLN A 81 -1.31 -6.85 7.57
C GLN A 81 -1.41 -5.91 6.37
N LEU A 82 -0.47 -6.00 5.43
CA LEU A 82 -0.52 -5.25 4.18
C LEU A 82 -1.45 -6.00 3.21
N LEU A 83 -2.54 -5.35 2.83
CA LEU A 83 -3.64 -5.99 2.09
C LEU A 83 -3.45 -5.88 0.58
N THR A 84 -3.25 -4.66 0.07
CA THR A 84 -3.15 -4.40 -1.37
C THR A 84 -2.55 -3.02 -1.64
N PHE A 85 -1.95 -2.88 -2.82
CA PHE A 85 -1.59 -1.59 -3.40
C PHE A 85 -2.56 -1.26 -4.53
N HIS A 86 -3.17 -0.10 -4.50
CA HIS A 86 -4.14 0.33 -5.49
C HIS A 86 -3.58 1.48 -6.33
N HIS A 87 -3.64 1.35 -7.67
CA HIS A 87 -3.21 2.40 -8.58
C HIS A 87 -4.23 3.54 -8.62
N ASN A 88 -3.89 4.72 -8.08
CA ASN A 88 -4.82 5.83 -7.88
C ASN A 88 -5.38 6.43 -9.18
N ARG A 89 -4.73 6.20 -10.33
CA ARG A 89 -5.16 6.68 -11.66
C ARG A 89 -5.93 5.65 -12.49
N MET A 90 -6.14 4.43 -12.01
CA MET A 90 -7.15 3.55 -12.64
C MET A 90 -8.53 4.04 -12.21
N SER A 91 -9.47 4.10 -13.15
CA SER A 91 -10.83 4.63 -12.94
C SER A 91 -11.51 4.01 -11.71
N GLU A 92 -12.37 4.80 -11.05
CA GLU A 92 -13.06 4.53 -9.76
C GLU A 92 -13.81 3.19 -9.67
N ASP A 93 -13.98 2.45 -10.76
CA ASP A 93 -14.80 1.25 -10.85
C ASP A 93 -14.28 0.06 -10.01
N HIS A 94 -12.99 0.02 -9.64
CA HIS A 94 -12.42 -1.08 -8.86
C HIS A 94 -12.35 -0.85 -7.34
N ILE A 95 -12.66 0.35 -6.84
CA ILE A 95 -12.58 0.63 -5.39
C ILE A 95 -13.66 -0.14 -4.61
N LYS A 96 -14.78 -0.49 -5.25
CA LYS A 96 -15.90 -1.21 -4.62
C LYS A 96 -15.70 -2.71 -4.46
N SER A 97 -14.73 -3.31 -5.14
CA SER A 97 -14.47 -4.76 -5.05
C SER A 97 -13.33 -5.12 -4.11
N LEU A 98 -12.61 -4.12 -3.59
CA LEU A 98 -11.45 -4.28 -2.69
C LEU A 98 -11.79 -3.91 -1.23
N LEU A 99 -13.02 -3.49 -0.97
CA LEU A 99 -13.59 -3.07 0.30
C LEU A 99 -14.92 -3.80 0.52
#